data_AF-V5FSY3-F1
#
_entry.id   AF-V5FSY3-F1
#
_cell.length_a   1.000
_cell.length_b   1.000
_cell.length_c   1.000
_cell.angle_alpha   90.00
_cell.angle_beta   90.00
_cell.angle_gamma   90.00
#
_symmetry.space_group_name_H-M   'P 1'
#
loop_
_entity.id
_entity.type
_entity.pdbx_description
1 polymer ?
#
loop_
_entity_poly.entity_id
_entity_poly.type
_entity_poly.pdbx_seq_one_letter_code
_entity_poly.pdbx_strand_id
1 'polypeptide(L)'
;VLFNFLLTEHCYNKYSKDANVEKNQKENQNPDFRPVSLKHLDRPFRMAKLNLLWSKAVVRLSEPKLKSLFGELKLHDKEEITWKHLRAEGKDKDGLKEADLRKKLIAIMGNYNLLDQVDDVSDPDKARPFKALNEASDKHINKSLFKDKKLNKLWEKAETAGFTQEELLALKEEFGHHQDKIDQYYYLLHDVKDNPEDAEGNSIDDALDKYNKIDLVEEKDPNKDYLDKVNLLREKHKEIRDGYDHLYLLSAKGPASKEFVEPKVQGLWKIALESNFT
;
A
#
# COMPACT_ATOMS: atom_id res chain seq x y z
N VAL A 1 -29.28 17.53 65.37
CA VAL A 1 -28.01 17.84 64.68
C VAL A 1 -28.27 17.75 63.19
N LEU A 2 -28.51 18.88 62.52
CA LEU A 2 -28.76 18.94 61.08
C LEU A 2 -27.52 19.55 60.42
N PHE A 3 -26.81 18.74 59.63
CA PHE A 3 -25.66 19.16 58.83
C PHE A 3 -26.18 19.88 57.57
N ASN A 4 -26.00 21.19 57.51
CA ASN A 4 -26.17 21.95 56.27
C ASN A 4 -24.89 21.80 55.43
N PHE A 5 -24.98 21.12 54.30
CA PHE A 5 -23.95 21.14 53.27
C PHE A 5 -24.13 22.39 52.40
N LEU A 6 -23.21 23.35 52.53
CA LEU A 6 -23.09 24.46 51.59
C LEU A 6 -22.38 23.97 50.33
N LEU A 7 -23.14 23.78 49.25
CA LEU A 7 -22.61 23.64 47.90
C LEU A 7 -22.26 25.05 47.38
N THR A 8 -20.98 25.37 47.36
CA THR A 8 -20.46 26.58 46.71
C THR A 8 -20.26 26.31 45.22
N GLU A 9 -21.21 26.72 44.40
CA GLU A 9 -21.00 26.78 42.96
C GLU A 9 -20.12 27.99 42.60
N HIS A 10 -18.98 27.71 41.96
CA HIS A 10 -18.11 28.74 41.39
C HIS A 10 -18.65 29.15 40.01
N CYS A 11 -19.54 30.14 39.98
CA CYS A 11 -20.00 30.72 38.73
C CYS A 11 -18.94 31.68 38.16
N TYR A 12 -18.18 31.21 37.17
CA TYR A 12 -17.31 32.09 36.38
C TYR A 12 -18.15 33.01 35.49
N ASN A 13 -18.25 34.28 35.88
CA ASN A 13 -18.95 35.29 35.10
C ASN A 13 -18.07 35.74 33.92
N LYS A 14 -18.37 35.24 32.71
CA LYS A 14 -17.64 35.51 31.46
C LYS A 14 -17.62 36.99 31.04
N TYR A 15 -18.37 37.85 31.72
CA TYR A 15 -18.55 39.26 31.37
C TYR A 15 -18.15 40.24 32.48
N SER A 16 -17.41 39.79 33.50
CA SER A 16 -16.86 40.70 34.52
C SER A 16 -15.71 41.54 33.95
N LYS A 17 -15.63 42.81 34.36
CA LYS A 17 -14.55 43.75 33.96
C LYS A 17 -13.16 43.19 34.26
N ASP A 18 -13.00 42.42 35.35
CA ASP A 18 -11.74 41.80 35.75
C ASP A 18 -11.33 40.59 34.88
N ALA A 19 -12.27 39.98 34.16
CA ALA A 19 -11.99 38.91 33.21
C ALA A 19 -11.50 39.44 31.84
N ASN A 20 -11.80 40.70 31.53
CA ASN A 20 -11.41 41.40 30.31
C ASN A 20 -10.18 42.31 30.48
N VAL A 21 -9.60 42.36 31.68
CA VAL A 21 -8.26 42.95 31.85
C VAL A 21 -7.28 41.93 31.28
N GLU A 22 -6.76 42.21 30.08
CA GLU A 22 -5.63 41.46 29.54
C GLU A 22 -4.59 41.36 30.63
N LYS A 23 -4.33 40.13 31.09
CA LYS A 23 -3.21 39.87 31.98
C LYS A 23 -1.99 40.32 31.20
N ASN A 24 -1.51 41.51 31.50
CA ASN A 24 -0.22 42.03 31.10
C ASN A 24 0.81 41.02 31.58
N GLN A 25 1.06 40.01 30.73
CA GLN A 25 2.24 39.19 30.78
C GLN A 25 3.38 40.13 30.42
N LYS A 26 3.89 40.76 31.48
CA LYS A 26 5.27 41.22 31.65
C LYS A 26 6.03 41.36 30.34
N GLU A 27 6.06 42.60 29.87
CA GLU A 27 7.26 43.32 29.43
C GLU A 27 8.35 42.49 28.73
N ASN A 28 8.60 42.85 27.46
CA ASN A 28 9.70 42.42 26.59
C ASN A 28 9.64 40.99 26.04
N GLN A 29 8.68 40.73 25.16
CA GLN A 29 8.79 39.64 24.17
C GLN A 29 8.21 40.10 22.83
N ASN A 30 8.94 40.94 22.09
CA ASN A 30 9.15 40.57 20.70
C ASN A 30 10.14 39.41 20.78
N PRO A 31 9.74 38.12 20.70
CA PRO A 31 10.72 37.08 20.48
C PRO A 31 11.33 37.41 19.13
N ASP A 32 12.56 37.93 19.13
CA ASP A 32 13.37 38.00 17.94
C ASP A 32 13.42 36.55 17.42
N PHE A 33 12.61 36.21 16.42
CA PHE A 33 12.51 34.86 15.82
C PHE A 33 13.79 34.45 15.08
N ARG A 34 14.88 35.16 15.34
CA ARG A 34 16.22 34.80 14.91
C ARG A 34 16.66 33.64 15.81
N PRO A 35 16.92 32.45 15.25
CA PRO A 35 17.41 31.34 16.05
C PRO A 35 18.70 31.77 16.76
N VAL A 36 18.65 31.82 18.10
CA VAL A 36 19.79 32.22 18.96
C VAL A 36 20.97 31.26 18.79
N SER A 37 20.74 30.05 18.27
CA SER A 37 21.78 29.12 17.88
C SER A 37 21.35 28.33 16.65
N LEU A 38 22.27 28.14 15.70
CA LEU A 38 22.07 27.32 14.49
C LEU A 38 21.49 25.92 14.80
N LYS A 39 21.72 25.40 16.01
CA LYS A 39 21.22 24.10 16.46
C LYS A 39 19.68 23.99 16.53
N HIS A 40 18.96 25.11 16.64
CA HIS A 40 17.49 25.14 16.76
C HIS A 40 16.78 25.39 15.43
N LEU A 41 17.50 25.42 14.31
CA LEU A 41 16.89 25.46 12.99
C LEU A 41 16.28 24.09 12.68
N ASP A 42 14.96 23.99 12.75
CA ASP A 42 14.22 22.83 12.27
C ASP A 42 14.22 22.83 10.74
N ARG A 43 14.79 21.78 10.14
CA ARG A 43 14.88 21.54 8.68
C ARG A 43 15.33 22.78 7.85
N PRO A 44 16.57 23.24 8.01
CA PRO A 44 17.05 24.45 7.35
C PRO A 44 17.23 24.34 5.82
N PHE A 45 17.23 23.13 5.25
CA PHE A 45 17.46 22.89 3.83
C PHE A 45 16.19 22.39 3.14
N ARG A 46 16.05 22.66 1.84
CA ARG A 46 14.90 22.14 1.06
C ARG A 46 15.06 20.64 0.78
N MET A 47 16.29 20.16 0.69
CA MET A 47 16.56 18.75 0.44
C MET A 47 16.54 17.89 1.71
N ALA A 48 15.74 16.82 1.70
CA ALA A 48 15.63 15.89 2.84
C ALA A 48 16.97 15.24 3.23
N LYS A 49 17.81 14.86 2.25
CA LYS A 49 19.13 14.27 2.51
C LYS A 49 20.07 15.23 3.25
N LEU A 50 19.98 16.54 2.99
CA LEU A 50 20.78 17.55 3.67
C LEU A 50 20.25 17.83 5.07
N ASN A 51 18.92 17.78 5.27
CA ASN A 51 18.33 17.84 6.62
C ASN A 51 18.74 16.66 7.49
N LEU A 52 18.82 15.44 6.93
CA LEU A 52 19.33 14.26 7.63
C LEU A 52 20.81 14.43 8.02
N LEU A 53 21.62 14.95 7.10
CA LEU A 53 23.02 15.26 7.39
C LEU A 53 23.15 16.34 8.46
N TRP A 54 22.32 17.38 8.40
CA TRP A 54 22.27 18.47 9.37
C TRP A 54 21.94 17.96 10.77
N SER A 55 20.90 17.13 10.92
CA SER A 55 20.56 16.54 12.22
C SER A 55 21.71 15.70 12.79
N LYS A 56 22.43 14.96 11.93
CA LYS A 56 23.63 14.21 12.36
C LYS A 56 24.77 15.15 12.77
N ALA A 57 24.98 16.22 12.02
CA ALA A 57 26.03 17.20 12.26
C ALA A 57 25.82 18.02 13.55
N VAL A 58 24.58 18.41 13.84
CA VAL A 58 24.22 19.14 15.08
C VAL A 58 24.61 18.34 16.34
N VAL A 59 24.51 17.01 16.28
CA VAL A 59 24.87 16.11 17.39
C VAL A 59 26.38 15.91 17.50
N ARG A 60 27.10 15.83 16.36
CA ARG A 60 28.52 15.42 16.33
C ARG A 60 29.53 16.57 16.28
N LEU A 61 29.16 17.75 15.79
CA LEU A 61 30.10 18.85 15.53
C LEU A 61 30.02 19.99 16.55
N SER A 62 31.16 20.66 16.75
CA SER A 62 31.24 21.89 17.53
C SER A 62 30.62 23.06 16.77
N GLU A 63 30.16 24.08 17.50
CA GLU A 63 29.48 25.25 16.92
C GLU A 63 30.25 25.95 15.77
N PRO A 64 31.58 26.19 15.82
CA PRO A 64 32.30 26.82 14.71
C PRO A 64 32.32 25.95 13.45
N LYS A 65 32.54 24.63 13.59
CA LYS A 65 32.48 23.68 12.46
C LYS A 65 31.07 23.58 11.90
N LEU A 66 30.05 23.68 12.75
CA LEU A 66 28.65 23.70 12.36
C LEU A 66 28.29 24.94 11.52
N LYS A 67 28.83 26.13 11.84
CA LYS A 67 28.59 27.35 11.02
C LYS A 67 29.21 27.21 9.62
N SER A 68 30.42 26.66 9.56
CA SER A 68 31.13 26.41 8.29
C SER A 68 30.37 25.39 7.42
N LEU A 69 30.00 24.25 8.02
CA LEU A 69 29.20 23.23 7.36
C LEU A 69 27.83 23.78 6.90
N PHE A 70 27.19 24.62 7.71
CA PHE A 70 25.92 25.23 7.33
C PHE A 70 26.03 26.07 6.05
N GLY A 71 27.10 26.87 5.93
CA GLY A 71 27.39 27.64 4.72
C GLY A 71 27.60 26.75 3.50
N GLU A 72 28.41 25.71 3.64
CA GLU A 72 28.69 24.74 2.58
C GLU A 72 27.44 23.96 2.14
N LEU A 73 26.64 23.48 3.09
CA LEU A 73 25.39 22.77 2.80
C LEU A 73 24.34 23.69 2.16
N LYS A 74 24.30 24.98 2.53
CA LYS A 74 23.38 25.95 1.93
C LYS A 74 23.76 26.26 0.48
N LEU A 75 25.07 26.35 0.20
CA LEU A 75 25.56 26.47 -1.16
C LEU A 75 25.20 25.22 -1.97
N HIS A 76 25.44 24.04 -1.40
CA HIS A 76 25.13 22.78 -2.05
C HIS A 76 23.61 22.59 -2.31
N ASP A 77 22.73 22.97 -1.38
CA ASP A 77 21.27 22.96 -1.56
C ASP A 77 20.85 23.82 -2.76
N LYS A 78 21.46 25.00 -2.92
CA LYS A 78 21.20 25.88 -4.08
C LYS A 78 21.65 25.23 -5.39
N GLU A 79 22.84 24.64 -5.43
CA GLU A 79 23.36 23.95 -6.62
C GLU A 79 22.51 22.71 -6.99
N GLU A 80 22.03 21.98 -6.00
CA GLU A 80 21.13 20.83 -6.20
C GLU A 80 19.78 21.26 -6.80
N ILE A 81 19.20 22.35 -6.31
CA ILE A 81 17.94 22.89 -6.84
C ILE A 81 18.11 23.33 -8.29
N THR A 82 19.18 24.07 -8.61
CA THR A 82 19.44 24.50 -9.99
C THR A 82 19.69 23.30 -10.92
N TRP A 83 20.41 22.29 -10.45
CA TRP A 83 20.58 21.05 -11.21
C TRP A 83 19.26 20.31 -11.42
N LYS A 84 18.37 20.22 -10.43
CA LYS A 84 17.04 19.60 -10.61
C LYS A 84 16.20 20.31 -11.67
N HIS A 85 16.26 21.64 -11.71
CA HIS A 85 15.63 22.40 -12.80
C HIS A 85 16.25 22.07 -14.16
N LEU A 86 17.59 22.05 -14.26
CA LEU A 86 18.30 21.69 -15.50
C LEU A 86 18.02 20.24 -15.95
N ARG A 87 17.87 19.31 -15.00
CA ARG A 87 17.50 17.92 -15.26
C ARG A 87 16.08 17.82 -15.81
N ALA A 88 15.14 18.58 -15.25
CA ALA A 88 13.77 18.64 -15.76
C ALA A 88 13.71 19.21 -17.19
N GLU A 89 14.63 20.12 -17.53
CA GLU A 89 14.80 20.65 -18.90
C GLU A 89 15.54 19.69 -19.86
N GLY A 90 16.01 18.54 -19.37
CA GLY A 90 16.68 17.51 -20.20
C GLY A 90 18.09 17.89 -20.69
N LYS A 91 18.72 18.90 -20.08
CA LYS A 91 20.03 19.44 -20.49
C LYS A 91 21.25 18.67 -19.95
N ASP A 92 21.04 17.68 -19.08
CA ASP A 92 22.09 16.86 -18.46
C ASP A 92 21.81 15.37 -18.73
N LYS A 93 22.06 14.93 -19.97
CA LYS A 93 21.82 13.54 -20.41
C LYS A 93 22.89 12.57 -19.91
N ASP A 94 24.12 13.07 -19.76
CA ASP A 94 25.29 12.28 -19.35
C ASP A 94 25.42 12.17 -17.82
N GLY A 95 24.60 12.90 -17.05
CA GLY A 95 24.61 12.87 -15.58
C GLY A 95 25.90 13.39 -14.95
N LEU A 96 26.73 14.12 -15.72
CA LEU A 96 28.04 14.58 -15.28
C LEU A 96 27.91 15.61 -14.15
N LYS A 97 26.93 16.52 -14.25
CA LYS A 97 26.67 17.50 -13.19
C LYS A 97 26.11 16.84 -11.92
N GLU A 98 25.33 15.78 -12.07
CA GLU A 98 24.86 14.99 -10.92
C GLU A 98 26.03 14.33 -10.19
N ALA A 99 26.94 13.69 -10.94
CA ALA A 99 28.11 13.03 -10.39
C ALA A 99 29.02 14.04 -9.66
N ASP A 100 29.21 15.23 -10.23
CA ASP A 100 30.00 16.28 -9.60
C ASP A 100 29.36 16.79 -8.30
N LEU A 101 28.04 16.97 -8.26
CA LEU A 101 27.32 17.33 -7.03
C LEU A 101 27.45 16.24 -5.96
N ARG A 102 27.33 14.96 -6.34
CA ARG A 102 27.54 13.84 -5.42
C ARG A 102 28.96 13.83 -4.87
N LYS A 103 29.97 14.01 -5.72
CA LYS A 103 31.39 14.11 -5.31
C LYS A 103 31.63 15.28 -4.35
N LYS A 104 31.07 16.46 -4.65
CA LYS A 104 31.13 17.63 -3.75
C LYS A 104 30.51 17.32 -2.39
N LEU A 105 29.34 16.69 -2.35
CA LEU A 105 28.68 16.32 -1.10
C LEU A 105 29.51 15.32 -0.29
N ILE A 106 30.10 14.32 -0.95
CA ILE A 106 31.01 13.35 -0.30
C ILE A 106 32.25 14.05 0.26
N ALA A 107 32.84 14.98 -0.48
CA ALA A 107 33.98 15.77 -0.02
C ALA A 107 33.63 16.60 1.23
N ILE A 108 32.46 17.26 1.25
CA ILE A 108 31.96 17.97 2.42
C ILE A 108 31.80 16.99 3.60
N MET A 109 31.13 15.86 3.40
CA MET A 109 30.95 14.86 4.46
C MET A 109 32.29 14.34 5.00
N GLY A 110 33.28 14.13 4.14
CA GLY A 110 34.64 13.71 4.51
C GLY A 110 35.37 14.75 5.35
N ASN A 111 35.32 16.03 4.97
CA ASN A 111 35.98 17.12 5.70
C ASN A 111 35.47 17.27 7.14
N TYR A 112 34.20 16.94 7.38
CA TYR A 112 33.58 17.00 8.71
C TYR A 112 33.49 15.64 9.41
N ASN A 113 34.12 14.60 8.87
CA ASN A 113 34.11 13.23 9.40
C ASN A 113 32.69 12.69 9.66
N LEU A 114 31.75 13.04 8.78
CA LEU A 114 30.35 12.59 8.80
C LEU A 114 30.14 11.33 7.93
N LEU A 115 31.24 10.72 7.49
CA LEU A 115 31.34 9.69 6.46
C LEU A 115 31.53 8.28 7.06
N ASP A 116 30.92 8.03 8.21
CA ASP A 116 31.16 6.87 9.09
C ASP A 116 30.46 5.56 8.63
N GLN A 117 29.62 5.63 7.59
CA GLN A 117 28.75 4.52 7.15
C GLN A 117 28.75 4.27 5.64
N VAL A 118 29.62 4.91 4.86
CA VAL A 118 29.66 4.67 3.40
C VAL A 118 30.27 3.32 3.05
N ASP A 119 31.20 2.82 3.86
CA ASP A 119 31.82 1.51 3.61
C ASP A 119 30.79 0.38 3.67
N ASP A 120 29.80 0.47 4.57
CA ASP A 120 28.68 -0.48 4.65
C ASP A 120 27.67 -0.35 3.50
N VAL A 121 27.66 0.78 2.77
CA VAL A 121 26.77 1.02 1.60
C VAL A 121 27.46 0.66 0.29
N SER A 122 28.79 0.72 0.23
CA SER A 122 29.56 0.32 -0.95
C SER A 122 29.67 -1.21 -1.09
N ASP A 123 29.49 -1.94 0.00
CA ASP A 123 29.53 -3.39 0.04
C ASP A 123 28.17 -3.96 -0.46
N PRO A 124 28.11 -4.62 -1.63
CA PRO A 124 26.84 -5.05 -2.24
C PRO A 124 26.04 -6.01 -1.35
N ASP A 125 26.71 -6.75 -0.47
CA ASP A 125 26.10 -7.71 0.45
C ASP A 125 25.41 -7.05 1.66
N LYS A 126 25.83 -5.84 2.03
CA LYS A 126 25.26 -5.06 3.15
C LYS A 126 24.35 -3.93 2.68
N ALA A 127 24.43 -3.55 1.42
CA ALA A 127 23.56 -2.56 0.81
C ALA A 127 22.10 -3.03 0.89
N ARG A 128 21.33 -2.45 1.82
CA ARG A 128 19.89 -2.69 1.88
C ARG A 128 19.28 -2.14 0.59
N PRO A 129 18.65 -2.97 -0.27
CA PRO A 129 17.99 -2.46 -1.46
C PRO A 129 16.96 -1.42 -1.05
N PHE A 130 16.90 -0.32 -1.80
CA PHE A 130 15.94 0.75 -1.55
C PHE A 130 14.52 0.19 -1.70
N LYS A 131 13.82 0.01 -0.57
CA LYS A 131 12.41 -0.37 -0.57
C LYS A 131 11.61 0.85 -1.03
N ALA A 132 11.10 0.81 -2.25
CA ALA A 132 10.23 1.86 -2.75
C ALA A 132 9.00 1.98 -1.83
N LEU A 133 8.59 3.21 -1.51
CA LEU A 133 7.49 3.50 -0.58
C LEU A 133 6.14 2.88 -1.01
N ASN A 134 6.02 2.44 -2.27
CA ASN A 134 4.83 1.84 -2.87
C ASN A 134 5.02 0.38 -3.30
N GLU A 135 6.13 -0.28 -2.97
CA GLU A 135 6.23 -1.71 -3.17
C GLU A 135 5.38 -2.37 -2.10
N ALA A 136 4.15 -2.74 -2.46
CA ALA A 136 3.27 -3.56 -1.64
C ALA A 136 4.05 -4.81 -1.30
N SER A 137 4.72 -4.81 -0.15
CA SER A 137 5.47 -5.98 0.28
C SER A 137 4.44 -7.05 0.59
N ASP A 138 4.30 -8.01 -0.32
CA ASP A 138 3.48 -9.22 -0.21
C ASP A 138 3.72 -9.98 1.12
N LYS A 139 4.77 -9.63 1.86
CA LYS A 139 5.06 -10.11 3.20
C LYS A 139 3.97 -9.78 4.24
N HIS A 140 3.12 -8.76 4.05
CA HIS A 140 1.95 -8.57 4.93
C HIS A 140 0.75 -9.46 4.51
N ILE A 141 0.77 -10.03 3.30
CA ILE A 141 -0.27 -10.93 2.77
C ILE A 141 -0.16 -12.33 3.39
N ASN A 142 0.70 -12.55 4.39
CA ASN A 142 0.75 -13.77 5.21
C ASN A 142 -0.45 -13.90 6.19
N LYS A 143 -1.63 -13.45 5.75
CA LYS A 143 -2.95 -13.87 6.24
C LYS A 143 -3.85 -14.29 5.06
N SER A 144 -3.30 -14.49 3.86
CA SER A 144 -4.04 -15.11 2.76
C SER A 144 -3.96 -16.62 2.95
N LEU A 145 -5.00 -17.22 3.52
CA LEU A 145 -5.12 -18.68 3.61
C LEU A 145 -5.26 -19.29 2.21
N PHE A 146 -5.77 -18.53 1.24
CA PHE A 146 -5.97 -18.91 -0.15
C PHE A 146 -5.19 -17.97 -1.10
N LYS A 147 -4.84 -18.43 -2.30
CA LYS A 147 -4.14 -17.60 -3.30
C LYS A 147 -5.04 -16.49 -3.84
N ASP A 148 -6.35 -16.74 -3.96
CA ASP A 148 -7.31 -15.71 -4.38
C ASP A 148 -7.71 -14.77 -3.24
N LYS A 149 -7.52 -13.46 -3.47
CA LYS A 149 -7.97 -12.39 -2.58
C LYS A 149 -9.49 -12.44 -2.31
N LYS A 150 -10.30 -12.84 -3.29
CA LYS A 150 -11.76 -12.93 -3.12
C LYS A 150 -12.16 -14.03 -2.14
N LEU A 151 -11.48 -15.19 -2.21
CA LEU A 151 -11.69 -16.28 -1.27
C LEU A 151 -11.31 -15.87 0.16
N ASN A 152 -10.17 -15.19 0.35
CA ASN A 152 -9.81 -14.69 1.68
C ASN A 152 -10.85 -13.75 2.28
N LYS A 153 -11.41 -12.84 1.49
CA LYS A 153 -12.49 -11.93 1.95
C LYS A 153 -13.75 -12.69 2.36
N LEU A 154 -14.05 -13.78 1.66
CA LEU A 154 -15.23 -14.60 1.92
C LEU A 154 -15.02 -15.49 3.16
N TRP A 155 -13.79 -15.96 3.37
CA TRP A 155 -13.36 -16.66 4.57
C TRP A 155 -13.44 -15.77 5.83
N GLU A 156 -12.95 -14.53 5.77
CA GLU A 156 -13.09 -13.56 6.88
C GLU A 156 -14.56 -13.33 7.26
N LYS A 157 -15.46 -13.30 6.26
CA LYS A 157 -16.91 -13.22 6.52
C LYS A 157 -17.44 -14.48 7.19
N ALA A 158 -16.97 -15.66 6.77
CA ALA A 158 -17.38 -16.91 7.40
C ALA A 158 -16.91 -17.00 8.85
N GLU A 159 -15.66 -16.63 9.15
CA GLU A 159 -15.13 -16.61 10.53
C GLU A 159 -15.97 -15.70 11.45
N THR A 160 -16.48 -14.59 10.91
CA THR A 160 -17.33 -13.65 11.66
C THR A 160 -18.81 -14.05 11.71
N ALA A 161 -19.25 -15.02 10.89
CA ALA A 161 -20.65 -15.47 10.81
C ALA A 161 -21.03 -16.50 11.90
N GLY A 162 -20.08 -16.89 12.76
CA GLY A 162 -20.34 -17.70 13.95
C GLY A 162 -20.66 -19.17 13.67
N PHE A 163 -20.05 -19.76 12.63
CA PHE A 163 -20.14 -21.20 12.37
C PHE A 163 -19.53 -22.03 13.51
N THR A 164 -20.01 -23.26 13.66
CA THR A 164 -19.34 -24.25 14.52
C THR A 164 -17.98 -24.65 13.93
N GLN A 165 -17.10 -25.20 14.75
CA GLN A 165 -15.75 -25.55 14.30
C GLN A 165 -15.76 -26.65 13.22
N GLU A 166 -16.71 -27.58 13.27
CA GLU A 166 -16.88 -28.64 12.27
C GLU A 166 -17.35 -28.07 10.93
N GLU A 167 -18.35 -27.18 10.95
CA GLU A 167 -18.84 -26.48 9.75
C GLU A 167 -17.76 -25.60 9.12
N LEU A 168 -16.94 -24.95 9.95
CA LEU A 168 -15.84 -24.11 9.46
C LEU A 168 -14.75 -24.95 8.77
N LEU A 169 -14.46 -26.16 9.27
CA LEU A 169 -13.51 -27.07 8.64
C LEU A 169 -14.04 -27.58 7.29
N ALA A 170 -15.31 -27.98 7.22
CA ALA A 170 -15.95 -28.38 5.97
C ALA A 170 -15.96 -27.22 4.96
N LEU A 171 -16.27 -25.99 5.40
CA LEU A 171 -16.21 -24.82 4.55
C LEU A 171 -14.78 -24.56 4.05
N LYS A 172 -13.76 -24.77 4.90
CA LYS A 172 -12.36 -24.61 4.50
C LYS A 172 -11.96 -25.58 3.39
N GLU A 173 -12.43 -26.82 3.47
CA GLU A 173 -12.21 -27.84 2.45
C GLU A 173 -12.86 -27.44 1.11
N GLU A 174 -14.12 -26.99 1.14
CA GLU A 174 -14.83 -26.48 -0.04
C GLU A 174 -14.12 -25.27 -0.69
N PHE A 175 -13.60 -24.34 0.12
CA PHE A 175 -12.80 -23.23 -0.35
C PHE A 175 -11.47 -23.69 -0.99
N GLY A 176 -10.85 -24.74 -0.44
CA GLY A 176 -9.68 -25.39 -1.03
C GLY A 176 -9.98 -25.99 -2.40
N HIS A 177 -11.06 -26.77 -2.50
CA HIS A 177 -11.51 -27.33 -3.78
C HIS A 177 -11.84 -26.26 -4.82
N HIS A 178 -12.39 -25.12 -4.39
CA HIS A 178 -12.63 -24.00 -5.28
C HIS A 178 -11.33 -23.35 -5.78
N GLN A 179 -10.32 -23.21 -4.92
CA GLN A 179 -8.99 -22.75 -5.32
C GLN A 179 -8.36 -23.71 -6.35
N ASP A 180 -8.48 -25.02 -6.16
CA ASP A 180 -7.97 -26.02 -7.10
C ASP A 180 -8.66 -25.91 -8.48
N LYS A 181 -9.98 -25.68 -8.50
CA LYS A 181 -10.74 -25.45 -9.75
C LYS A 181 -10.27 -24.19 -10.48
N ILE A 182 -10.00 -23.10 -9.74
CA ILE A 182 -9.46 -21.86 -10.29
C ILE A 182 -8.07 -22.12 -10.90
N ASP A 183 -7.20 -22.82 -10.19
CA ASP A 183 -5.85 -23.15 -10.66
C ASP A 183 -5.90 -24.02 -11.94
N GLN A 184 -6.81 -25.01 -11.99
CA GLN A 184 -7.05 -25.82 -13.20
C GLN A 184 -7.54 -24.98 -14.39
N TYR A 185 -8.46 -24.03 -14.16
CA TYR A 185 -8.94 -23.13 -15.21
C TYR A 185 -7.82 -22.23 -15.75
N TYR A 186 -6.97 -21.69 -14.89
CA TYR A 186 -5.83 -20.89 -15.34
C TYR A 186 -4.82 -21.73 -16.14
N TYR A 187 -4.60 -22.98 -15.74
CA TYR A 187 -3.79 -23.92 -16.51
C TYR A 187 -4.37 -24.17 -17.91
N LEU A 188 -5.68 -24.48 -18.01
CA LEU A 188 -6.37 -24.66 -19.30
C LEU A 188 -6.35 -23.39 -20.16
N LEU A 189 -6.54 -22.22 -19.54
CA LEU A 189 -6.49 -20.94 -20.23
C LEU A 189 -5.11 -20.66 -20.83
N HIS A 190 -4.05 -21.01 -20.12
CA HIS A 190 -2.68 -20.89 -20.59
C HIS A 190 -2.40 -21.87 -21.74
N ASP A 191 -2.83 -23.13 -21.60
CA ASP A 191 -2.68 -24.17 -22.64
C ASP A 191 -3.38 -23.79 -23.96
N VAL A 192 -4.62 -23.28 -23.88
CA VAL A 192 -5.38 -22.81 -25.06
C VAL A 192 -4.73 -21.57 -25.71
N LYS A 193 -4.07 -20.72 -24.93
CA LYS A 193 -3.47 -19.48 -25.45
C LYS A 193 -2.09 -19.69 -26.08
N ASP A 194 -1.29 -20.58 -25.50
CA ASP A 194 0.11 -20.78 -25.89
C ASP A 194 0.29 -21.81 -27.02
N ASN A 195 -0.78 -22.49 -27.45
CA ASN A 195 -0.74 -23.38 -28.59
C ASN A 195 -0.89 -22.59 -29.91
N PRO A 196 0.20 -22.41 -30.70
CA PRO A 196 0.19 -21.55 -31.88
C PRO A 196 -0.65 -22.11 -33.04
N GLU A 197 -0.88 -23.42 -33.11
CA GLU A 197 -1.75 -24.04 -34.13
C GLU A 197 -3.23 -23.64 -33.95
N ASP A 198 -3.64 -23.40 -32.70
CA ASP A 198 -5.01 -23.03 -32.33
C ASP A 198 -5.21 -21.50 -32.28
N ALA A 199 -4.11 -20.71 -32.25
CA ALA A 199 -4.13 -19.26 -32.18
C ALA A 199 -4.54 -18.59 -33.52
N GLU A 200 -4.40 -19.30 -34.64
CA GLU A 200 -4.73 -18.82 -35.99
C GLU A 200 -6.24 -18.81 -36.29
N GLY A 201 -7.08 -19.40 -35.42
CA GLY A 201 -8.52 -19.52 -35.66
C GLY A 201 -9.31 -18.20 -35.58
N ASN A 202 -8.73 -17.15 -34.99
CA ASN A 202 -9.38 -15.83 -34.81
C ASN A 202 -8.59 -14.66 -35.43
N SER A 203 -7.48 -14.92 -36.12
CA SER A 203 -6.81 -13.88 -36.91
C SER A 203 -7.60 -13.66 -38.21
N ILE A 204 -7.89 -12.38 -38.52
CA ILE A 204 -8.39 -11.96 -39.85
C ILE A 204 -7.20 -11.90 -40.83
N ASP A 205 -6.17 -12.74 -40.65
CA ASP A 205 -5.02 -12.74 -41.55
C ASP A 205 -5.21 -13.78 -42.66
N ASP A 206 -4.77 -13.35 -43.83
CA ASP A 206 -5.18 -13.77 -45.16
C ASP A 206 -5.09 -15.29 -45.40
N ALA A 207 -6.23 -15.98 -45.39
CA ALA A 207 -6.35 -17.42 -45.63
C ALA A 207 -6.00 -17.85 -47.08
N LEU A 208 -5.28 -17.04 -47.84
CA LEU A 208 -4.85 -17.32 -49.21
C LEU A 208 -3.74 -18.39 -49.27
N ASP A 209 -2.86 -18.44 -48.26
CA ASP A 209 -1.76 -19.43 -48.22
C ASP A 209 -2.21 -20.84 -47.81
N LYS A 210 -3.37 -20.97 -47.15
CA LYS A 210 -3.93 -22.28 -46.75
C LYS A 210 -4.37 -23.12 -47.95
N TYR A 211 -4.79 -22.49 -49.05
CA TYR A 211 -5.21 -23.17 -50.27
C TYR A 211 -4.05 -23.60 -51.18
N ASN A 212 -2.81 -23.22 -50.86
CA ASN A 212 -1.61 -23.53 -51.66
C ASN A 212 -0.87 -24.80 -51.20
N LYS A 213 -1.30 -25.46 -50.12
CA LYS A 213 -0.70 -26.73 -49.64
C LYS A 213 -1.59 -27.90 -50.01
N ILE A 214 -1.11 -28.75 -50.93
CA ILE A 214 -1.76 -30.03 -51.27
C ILE A 214 -1.09 -31.10 -50.41
N ASP A 215 -1.56 -31.30 -49.18
CA ASP A 215 -1.11 -32.40 -48.32
C ASP A 215 -2.24 -33.41 -48.08
N LEU A 216 -2.01 -34.63 -48.59
CA LEU A 216 -2.79 -35.86 -48.43
C LEU A 216 -2.66 -36.42 -46.99
N VAL A 217 -2.95 -35.62 -45.98
CA VAL A 217 -3.01 -36.08 -44.59
C VAL A 217 -4.49 -36.22 -44.24
N GLU A 218 -4.91 -37.43 -43.85
CA GLU A 218 -6.26 -37.69 -43.35
C GLU A 218 -6.67 -36.59 -42.36
N GLU A 219 -7.61 -35.73 -42.76
CA GLU A 219 -8.16 -34.66 -41.93
C GLU A 219 -8.89 -35.29 -40.73
N LYS A 220 -8.19 -35.51 -39.62
CA LYS A 220 -8.83 -35.35 -38.31
C LYS A 220 -9.19 -33.88 -38.23
N ASP A 221 -10.46 -33.54 -38.43
CA ASP A 221 -11.00 -32.19 -38.36
C ASP A 221 -10.31 -31.36 -37.25
N PRO A 222 -9.28 -30.54 -37.56
CA PRO A 222 -8.49 -29.87 -36.52
C PRO A 222 -9.33 -28.86 -35.73
N ASN A 223 -10.46 -28.45 -36.31
CA ASN A 223 -11.41 -27.52 -35.73
C ASN A 223 -12.23 -28.11 -34.57
N LYS A 224 -12.40 -29.44 -34.50
CA LYS A 224 -13.20 -30.07 -33.43
C LYS A 224 -12.46 -30.04 -32.09
N ASP A 225 -11.16 -30.34 -32.09
CA ASP A 225 -10.35 -30.37 -30.88
C ASP A 225 -10.24 -28.98 -30.22
N TYR A 226 -10.10 -27.91 -31.03
CA TYR A 226 -10.14 -26.54 -30.52
C TYR A 226 -11.50 -26.16 -29.95
N LEU A 227 -12.57 -26.45 -30.68
CA LEU A 227 -13.94 -26.14 -30.23
C LEU A 227 -14.28 -26.86 -28.94
N ASP A 228 -13.86 -28.11 -28.78
CA ASP A 228 -14.02 -28.90 -27.56
C ASP A 228 -13.22 -28.32 -26.40
N LYS A 229 -11.96 -27.88 -26.61
CA LYS A 229 -11.17 -27.17 -25.58
C LYS A 229 -11.84 -25.85 -25.17
N VAL A 230 -12.35 -25.07 -26.11
CA VAL A 230 -13.04 -23.80 -25.84
C VAL A 230 -14.36 -24.05 -25.09
N ASN A 231 -15.11 -25.08 -25.46
CA ASN A 231 -16.32 -25.50 -24.76
C ASN A 231 -15.99 -25.93 -23.32
N LEU A 232 -14.94 -26.74 -23.13
CA LEU A 232 -14.45 -27.13 -21.81
C LEU A 232 -14.05 -25.89 -20.98
N LEU A 233 -13.34 -24.94 -21.56
CA LEU A 233 -12.96 -23.70 -20.88
C LEU A 233 -14.19 -22.89 -20.45
N ARG A 234 -15.22 -22.80 -21.30
CA ARG A 234 -16.48 -22.14 -20.98
C ARG A 234 -17.22 -22.86 -19.86
N GLU A 235 -17.27 -24.18 -19.89
CA GLU A 235 -17.88 -25.00 -18.82
C GLU A 235 -17.15 -24.79 -17.49
N LYS A 236 -15.82 -24.86 -17.48
CA LYS A 236 -15.01 -24.62 -16.28
C LYS A 236 -15.17 -23.20 -15.74
N HIS A 237 -15.28 -22.20 -16.62
CA HIS A 237 -15.57 -20.83 -16.20
C HIS A 237 -16.94 -20.71 -15.52
N LYS A 238 -17.95 -21.41 -16.04
CA LYS A 238 -19.28 -21.45 -15.44
C LYS A 238 -19.26 -22.16 -14.08
N GLU A 239 -18.60 -23.33 -13.99
CA GLU A 239 -18.43 -24.06 -12.73
C GLU A 239 -17.75 -23.23 -11.64
N ILE A 240 -16.73 -22.42 -12.00
CA ILE A 240 -16.08 -21.50 -11.06
C ILE A 240 -17.04 -20.39 -10.64
N ARG A 241 -17.82 -19.82 -11.55
CA ARG A 241 -18.79 -18.79 -11.17
C ARG A 241 -19.84 -19.35 -10.21
N ASP A 242 -20.47 -20.46 -10.59
CA ASP A 242 -21.53 -21.10 -9.82
C ASP A 242 -21.00 -21.58 -8.45
N GLY A 243 -19.77 -22.12 -8.41
CA GLY A 243 -19.10 -22.49 -7.17
C GLY A 243 -18.80 -21.31 -6.25
N TYR A 244 -18.41 -20.16 -6.81
CA TYR A 244 -18.17 -18.94 -6.03
C TYR A 244 -19.48 -18.41 -5.44
N ASP A 245 -20.55 -18.37 -6.23
CA ASP A 245 -21.86 -17.95 -5.77
C ASP A 245 -22.40 -18.89 -4.67
N HIS A 246 -22.16 -20.19 -4.81
CA HIS A 246 -22.48 -21.18 -3.76
C HIS A 246 -21.71 -20.91 -2.46
N LEU A 247 -20.39 -20.71 -2.53
CA LEU A 247 -19.57 -20.36 -1.36
C LEU A 247 -19.98 -19.03 -0.75
N TYR A 248 -20.40 -18.07 -1.58
CA TYR A 248 -20.88 -16.77 -1.12
C TYR A 248 -22.15 -16.93 -0.29
N LEU A 249 -23.13 -17.67 -0.81
CA LEU A 249 -24.37 -17.96 -0.08
C LEU A 249 -24.09 -18.75 1.20
N LEU A 250 -23.21 -19.75 1.15
CA LEU A 250 -22.88 -20.58 2.30
C LEU A 250 -22.20 -19.75 3.39
N SER A 251 -21.21 -18.91 3.03
CA SER A 251 -20.56 -17.99 3.97
C SER A 251 -21.53 -16.97 4.58
N ALA A 252 -22.59 -16.62 3.85
CA ALA A 252 -23.62 -15.69 4.29
C ALA A 252 -24.73 -16.35 5.12
N LYS A 253 -24.80 -17.69 5.20
CA LYS A 253 -25.88 -18.43 5.90
C LYS A 253 -25.58 -18.74 7.37
N GLY A 254 -24.49 -18.23 7.94
CA GLY A 254 -24.10 -18.56 9.32
C GLY A 254 -25.16 -18.21 10.37
N PRO A 255 -25.12 -18.81 11.58
CA PRO A 255 -26.09 -18.54 12.65
C PRO A 255 -26.13 -17.07 13.12
N ALA A 256 -25.03 -16.33 12.94
CA ALA A 256 -24.97 -14.88 13.16
C ALA A 256 -25.11 -14.08 11.85
N SER A 257 -25.62 -14.70 10.78
CA SER A 257 -25.77 -14.05 9.49
C SER A 257 -26.68 -12.85 9.60
N LYS A 258 -26.21 -11.75 9.02
CA LYS A 258 -26.98 -10.54 8.84
C LYS A 258 -27.94 -10.81 7.68
N GLU A 259 -29.08 -11.45 7.95
CA GLU A 259 -30.14 -11.68 6.94
C GLU A 259 -30.55 -10.37 6.23
N PHE A 260 -30.39 -9.25 6.92
CA PHE A 260 -30.61 -7.91 6.39
C PHE A 260 -29.30 -7.12 6.36
N VAL A 261 -29.04 -6.39 5.27
CA VAL A 261 -27.88 -5.48 5.17
C VAL A 261 -28.02 -4.29 6.13
N GLU A 262 -29.26 -3.87 6.40
CA GLU A 262 -29.56 -2.71 7.23
C GLU A 262 -29.60 -3.05 8.73
N PRO A 263 -28.80 -2.37 9.58
CA PRO A 263 -28.75 -2.62 11.02
C PRO A 263 -30.08 -2.43 11.75
N LYS A 264 -30.94 -1.53 11.25
CA LYS A 264 -32.25 -1.27 11.84
C LYS A 264 -33.22 -2.43 11.60
N VAL A 265 -33.23 -2.97 10.38
CA VAL A 265 -34.06 -4.11 10.01
C VAL A 265 -33.61 -5.37 10.77
N GLN A 266 -32.31 -5.55 10.97
CA GLN A 266 -31.76 -6.62 11.83
C GLN A 266 -32.29 -6.53 13.27
N GLY A 267 -32.28 -5.33 13.85
CA GLY A 267 -32.79 -5.12 15.21
C GLY A 267 -34.27 -5.45 15.34
N LEU A 268 -35.07 -4.97 14.38
CA LEU A 268 -36.51 -5.26 14.33
C LEU A 268 -36.80 -6.75 14.12
N TRP A 269 -36.01 -7.43 13.28
CA TRP A 269 -36.17 -8.87 13.04
C TRP A 269 -35.85 -9.73 14.27
N LYS A 270 -34.80 -9.38 15.01
CA LYS A 270 -34.50 -10.05 16.30
C LYS A 270 -35.63 -9.86 17.31
N ILE A 271 -36.12 -8.63 17.45
CA ILE A 271 -37.27 -8.32 18.31
C ILE A 271 -38.50 -9.11 17.84
N ALA A 272 -38.71 -9.23 16.53
CA ALA A 272 -39.83 -9.94 15.96
C ALA A 272 -39.79 -11.45 16.20
N LEU A 273 -38.60 -12.08 16.15
CA LEU A 273 -38.41 -13.49 16.49
C LEU A 273 -38.57 -13.75 18.00
N GLU A 274 -38.15 -12.81 18.83
CA GLU A 274 -38.31 -12.89 20.29
C GLU A 274 -39.77 -12.66 20.73
N SER A 275 -40.52 -11.86 19.98
CA SER A 275 -41.95 -11.69 20.21
C SER A 275 -42.71 -12.85 19.56
N ASN A 276 -43.34 -13.69 20.39
CA ASN A 276 -44.25 -14.72 19.92
C ASN A 276 -45.49 -14.10 19.25
N PHE A 277 -45.41 -13.84 17.95
CA PHE A 277 -46.56 -13.49 17.12
C PHE A 277 -47.33 -14.78 16.81
N THR A 278 -48.19 -15.20 17.73
CA THR A 278 -49.31 -16.10 17.43
C THR A 278 -50.46 -15.34 16.81
#